data_AF-A0A923Q7I4-F1
#
_entry.id   AF-A0A923Q7I4-F1
#
_cell.length_a   1.000
_cell.length_b   1.000
_cell.length_c   1.000
_cell.angle_alpha   90.00
_cell.angle_beta   90.00
_cell.angle_gamma   90.00
#
_symmetry.space_group_name_H-M   'P 1'
#
loop_
_entity.id
_entity.type
_entity.pdbx_description
1 polymer ?
#
loop_
_entity_poly.entity_id
_entity_poly.type
_entity_poly.pdbx_seq_one_letter_code
_entity_poly.pdbx_strand_id
1 'polypeptide(L)'
;MHRRPARTLLAIALLGALSACGGGGDNTVAAGPPATNVQPGATLTGTLGTATDPDAYKIGLTDSSGAAISSLPAGAYTIVVNDGTPIHNWVIEGDGVKEATSVTGRGTSTFKVTF
;
A
#
# COMPACT_ATOMS: atom_id res chain seq x y z
N MET A 1 3.38 60.30 -6.79
CA MET A 1 2.75 59.16 -6.06
C MET A 1 3.07 57.90 -6.86
N HIS A 2 4.07 57.07 -6.58
CA HIS A 2 4.20 56.19 -5.42
C HIS A 2 5.67 55.79 -5.19
N ARG A 3 5.97 55.53 -3.92
CA ARG A 3 7.28 55.42 -3.27
C ARG A 3 8.00 54.10 -3.62
N ARG A 4 9.32 54.17 -3.84
CA ARG A 4 10.21 52.99 -3.83
C ARG A 4 10.55 52.63 -2.38
N PRO A 5 10.27 51.41 -1.88
CA PRO A 5 10.83 50.99 -0.60
C PRO A 5 12.25 50.44 -0.80
N ALA A 6 13.21 51.10 -0.17
CA ALA A 6 14.52 50.56 0.18
C ALA A 6 14.40 49.84 1.53
N ARG A 7 14.89 48.58 1.64
CA ARG A 7 15.23 47.95 2.93
C ARG A 7 16.44 47.04 2.78
N THR A 8 17.59 47.64 3.08
CA THR A 8 18.66 47.21 3.99
C THR A 8 18.93 45.72 4.19
N LEU A 9 20.20 45.38 3.90
CA LEU A 9 21.01 44.23 4.26
C LEU A 9 20.75 43.62 5.65
N LEU A 10 20.78 42.29 5.71
CA LEU A 10 21.34 41.55 6.85
C LEU A 10 22.16 40.36 6.33
N ALA A 11 23.45 40.37 6.66
CA ALA A 11 24.40 39.31 6.39
C ALA A 11 24.24 38.18 7.41
N ILE A 12 24.30 36.92 6.96
CA ILE A 12 24.69 35.78 7.80
C ILE A 12 25.64 34.92 6.98
N ALA A 13 26.90 34.90 7.41
CA ALA A 13 27.90 33.91 7.06
C ALA A 13 27.55 32.56 7.73
N LEU A 14 27.88 31.44 7.10
CA LEU A 14 28.74 30.38 7.68
C LEU A 14 28.79 29.15 6.75
N LEU A 15 30.02 28.82 6.36
CA LEU A 15 30.65 27.49 6.36
C LEU A 15 29.86 26.25 5.89
N GLY A 16 30.41 25.60 4.86
CA GLY A 16 30.14 24.18 4.60
C GLY A 16 30.54 23.70 3.21
N ALA A 17 31.84 23.71 2.89
CA ALA A 17 32.34 22.91 1.77
C ALA A 17 32.31 21.43 2.21
N LEU A 18 31.35 20.66 1.69
CA LEU A 18 31.43 19.21 1.72
C LEU A 18 31.55 18.70 0.28
N SER A 19 32.80 18.48 -0.13
CA SER A 19 33.12 17.66 -1.29
C SER A 19 32.63 16.23 -1.05
N ALA A 20 31.48 15.89 -1.63
CA ALA A 20 31.03 14.51 -1.75
C ALA A 20 31.52 13.94 -3.08
N CYS A 21 32.81 13.60 -3.17
CA CYS A 21 33.26 12.55 -4.06
C CYS A 21 32.96 11.23 -3.35
N GLY A 22 31.91 10.55 -3.79
CA GLY A 22 31.53 9.23 -3.31
C GLY A 22 30.95 8.46 -4.48
N GLY A 23 31.83 7.83 -5.26
CA GLY A 23 31.42 6.75 -6.16
C GLY A 23 30.96 5.55 -5.32
N GLY A 24 29.80 5.01 -5.67
CA GLY A 24 29.25 3.79 -5.10
C GLY A 24 28.25 3.22 -6.08
N GLY A 25 28.58 2.04 -6.58
CA GLY A 25 27.98 1.38 -7.73
C GLY A 25 26.45 1.24 -7.72
N ASP A 26 25.93 1.35 -8.94
CA ASP A 26 24.90 0.49 -9.52
C ASP A 26 24.19 -0.49 -8.59
N ASN A 27 22.92 -0.17 -8.33
CA ASN A 27 21.84 -1.14 -8.38
C ASN A 27 20.56 -0.37 -8.73
N THR A 28 20.50 0.16 -9.95
CA THR A 28 19.21 0.28 -10.64
C THR A 28 18.74 -1.15 -10.92
N VAL A 29 18.32 -1.84 -9.87
CA VAL A 29 17.45 -2.99 -10.00
C VAL A 29 16.23 -2.39 -10.70
N ALA A 30 16.06 -2.74 -11.98
CA ALA A 30 14.80 -2.53 -12.67
C ALA A 30 13.72 -2.92 -11.66
N ALA A 31 12.86 -1.97 -11.28
CA ALA A 31 11.87 -2.18 -10.24
C ALA A 31 11.08 -3.44 -10.60
N GLY A 32 11.48 -4.57 -9.99
CA GLY A 32 10.60 -5.70 -9.86
C GLY A 32 9.33 -5.20 -9.17
N PRO A 33 8.20 -5.89 -9.34
CA PRO A 33 6.99 -5.53 -8.60
C PRO A 33 7.38 -5.25 -7.14
N PRO A 34 6.98 -4.10 -6.56
CA PRO A 34 7.45 -3.68 -5.25
C PRO A 34 7.29 -4.88 -4.32
N ALA A 35 8.41 -5.36 -3.76
CA ALA A 35 8.36 -6.37 -2.72
C ALA A 35 7.60 -5.70 -1.57
N THR A 36 6.30 -5.96 -1.50
CA THR A 36 5.44 -5.42 -0.46
C THR A 36 5.98 -5.99 0.83
N ASN A 37 6.61 -5.12 1.63
CA ASN A 37 7.17 -5.48 2.93
C ASN A 37 6.02 -5.68 3.93
N VAL A 38 5.17 -6.66 3.63
CA VAL A 38 4.03 -7.05 4.46
C VAL A 38 4.56 -7.97 5.51
N GLN A 39 4.62 -7.47 6.73
CA GLN A 39 5.08 -8.22 7.90
C GLN A 39 3.93 -9.01 8.52
N PRO A 40 4.20 -10.20 9.10
CA PRO A 40 3.23 -10.92 9.91
C PRO A 40 2.65 -10.01 11.01
N GLY A 41 1.36 -10.16 11.26
CA GLY A 41 0.57 -9.33 12.17
C GLY A 41 -0.07 -8.12 11.49
N ALA A 42 0.22 -7.87 10.20
CA ALA A 42 -0.38 -6.77 9.45
C ALA A 42 -1.89 -6.96 9.24
N THR A 43 -2.58 -5.82 9.11
CA THR A 43 -3.95 -5.77 8.63
C THR A 43 -3.95 -5.49 7.12
N LEU A 44 -4.64 -6.33 6.38
CA LEU A 44 -4.75 -6.30 4.93
C LEU A 44 -6.19 -6.02 4.52
N THR A 45 -6.38 -5.48 3.33
CA THR A 45 -7.71 -5.19 2.78
C THR A 45 -7.98 -6.07 1.58
N GLY A 46 -9.05 -6.87 1.64
CA GLY A 46 -9.59 -7.57 0.48
C GLY A 46 -10.52 -6.65 -0.30
N THR A 47 -10.30 -6.55 -1.60
CA THR A 47 -11.08 -5.70 -2.51
C THR A 47 -11.91 -6.55 -3.47
N LEU A 48 -13.18 -6.17 -3.67
CA LEU A 48 -14.04 -6.68 -4.73
C LEU A 48 -14.44 -5.52 -5.63
N GLY A 49 -14.41 -5.76 -6.94
CA GLY A 49 -14.65 -4.71 -7.93
C GLY A 49 -13.55 -3.68 -7.98
N THR A 50 -13.93 -2.50 -8.46
CA THR A 50 -13.08 -1.31 -8.55
C THR A 50 -13.81 -0.12 -7.95
N ALA A 51 -13.09 0.97 -7.65
CA ALA A 51 -13.70 2.19 -7.13
C ALA A 51 -14.75 2.80 -8.09
N THR A 52 -14.57 2.60 -9.40
CA THR A 52 -15.46 3.13 -10.45
C THR A 52 -16.54 2.15 -10.89
N ASP A 53 -16.33 0.86 -10.64
CA ASP A 53 -17.24 -0.22 -11.00
C ASP A 53 -17.16 -1.30 -9.92
N PRO A 54 -18.04 -1.22 -8.90
CA PRO A 54 -18.11 -2.21 -7.83
C PRO A 54 -18.44 -3.62 -8.36
N ASP A 55 -19.18 -3.70 -9.46
CA ASP A 55 -19.62 -4.95 -10.07
C ASP A 55 -18.57 -5.54 -11.02
N ALA A 56 -17.42 -4.89 -11.20
CA ALA A 56 -16.32 -5.44 -11.96
C ALA A 56 -15.83 -6.79 -11.37
N TYR A 57 -15.55 -7.76 -12.25
CA TYR A 57 -14.91 -9.02 -11.86
C TYR A 57 -13.41 -8.80 -11.59
N LYS A 58 -13.13 -8.16 -10.45
CA LYS A 58 -11.79 -7.85 -9.95
C LYS A 58 -11.78 -8.21 -8.47
N ILE A 59 -10.84 -9.06 -8.08
CA ILE A 59 -10.60 -9.45 -6.69
C ILE A 59 -9.13 -9.17 -6.41
N GLY A 60 -8.86 -8.56 -5.26
CA GLY A 60 -7.51 -8.17 -4.88
C GLY A 60 -7.28 -8.20 -3.38
N LEU A 61 -6.01 -8.04 -3.02
CA LEU A 61 -5.55 -7.87 -1.66
C LEU A 61 -4.55 -6.72 -1.65
N THR A 62 -4.70 -5.79 -0.71
CA THR A 62 -3.80 -4.64 -0.56
C THR A 62 -3.32 -4.50 0.88
N ASP A 63 -2.16 -3.89 1.05
CA ASP A 63 -1.66 -3.50 2.37
C ASP A 63 -2.29 -2.18 2.86
N SER A 64 -1.88 -1.71 4.03
CA SER A 64 -2.34 -0.45 4.61
C SER A 64 -1.97 0.80 3.79
N SER A 65 -1.02 0.70 2.87
CA SER A 65 -0.66 1.77 1.93
C SER A 65 -1.47 1.73 0.64
N GLY A 66 -2.28 0.68 0.44
CA GLY A 66 -3.03 0.44 -0.79
C GLY A 66 -2.22 -0.26 -1.88
N ALA A 67 -0.99 -0.71 -1.58
CA ALA A 67 -0.18 -1.45 -2.54
C ALA A 67 -0.73 -2.86 -2.72
N ALA A 68 -0.81 -3.31 -3.97
CA ALA A 68 -1.29 -4.65 -4.30
C ALA A 68 -0.32 -5.72 -3.79
N ILE A 69 -0.87 -6.74 -3.15
CA ILE A 69 -0.13 -7.88 -2.61
C ILE A 69 -0.42 -9.09 -3.48
N SER A 70 0.64 -9.72 -3.98
CA SER A 70 0.57 -10.97 -4.74
C SER A 70 1.17 -12.17 -4.00
N SER A 71 1.92 -11.93 -2.92
CA SER A 71 2.53 -12.97 -2.08
C SER A 71 2.60 -12.49 -0.64
N LEU A 72 2.38 -13.41 0.29
CA LEU A 72 2.48 -13.18 1.73
C LEU A 72 3.58 -14.08 2.29
N PRO A 73 4.50 -13.55 3.13
CA PRO A 73 5.33 -14.39 3.98
C PRO A 73 4.46 -15.25 4.91
N ALA A 74 4.96 -16.40 5.34
CA ALA A 74 4.31 -17.21 6.37
C ALA A 74 4.11 -16.39 7.65
N GLY A 75 2.96 -16.56 8.31
CA GLY A 75 2.60 -15.81 9.50
C GLY A 75 1.11 -15.50 9.63
N ALA A 76 0.77 -14.82 10.72
CA ALA A 76 -0.61 -14.44 11.04
C ALA A 76 -1.01 -13.11 10.38
N TYR A 77 -2.24 -12.99 9.89
CA TYR A 77 -2.75 -11.78 9.27
C TYR A 77 -4.20 -11.52 9.68
N THR A 78 -4.56 -10.23 9.73
CA THR A 78 -5.96 -9.80 9.81
C THR A 78 -6.38 -9.29 8.44
N ILE A 79 -7.41 -9.88 7.83
CA ILE A 79 -7.90 -9.46 6.53
C ILE A 79 -9.29 -8.89 6.67
N VAL A 80 -9.45 -7.64 6.26
CA VAL A 80 -10.73 -6.94 6.25
C VAL A 80 -11.22 -6.89 4.82
N VAL A 81 -12.37 -7.49 4.56
CA VAL A 81 -13.00 -7.50 3.24
C VAL A 81 -14.22 -6.62 3.29
N ASN A 82 -14.25 -5.58 2.46
CA ASN A 82 -15.43 -4.72 2.32
C ASN A 82 -16.19 -5.15 1.07
N ASP A 83 -17.27 -5.90 1.27
CA ASP A 83 -18.10 -6.41 0.19
C ASP A 83 -19.26 -5.46 -0.11
N GLY A 84 -19.14 -4.74 -1.23
CA GLY A 84 -20.14 -3.78 -1.68
C GLY A 84 -21.21 -4.40 -2.57
N THR A 85 -21.02 -5.62 -3.08
CA THR A 85 -21.85 -6.14 -4.18
C THR A 85 -22.42 -7.52 -3.89
N PRO A 86 -23.66 -7.80 -4.32
CA PRO A 86 -24.32 -9.09 -4.05
C PRO A 86 -24.01 -10.15 -5.11
N ILE A 87 -22.98 -9.94 -5.94
CA ILE A 87 -22.68 -10.80 -7.11
C ILE A 87 -21.28 -11.41 -7.08
N HIS A 88 -20.42 -10.97 -6.16
CA HIS A 88 -19.06 -11.45 -6.02
C HIS A 88 -18.86 -12.04 -4.64
N ASN A 89 -17.88 -12.92 -4.52
CA ASN A 89 -17.33 -13.32 -3.23
C ASN A 89 -15.81 -13.25 -3.28
N TRP A 90 -15.22 -12.85 -2.17
CA TRP A 90 -13.79 -12.84 -1.98
C TRP A 90 -13.37 -14.15 -1.35
N VAL A 91 -12.31 -14.77 -1.86
CA VAL A 91 -11.80 -16.06 -1.38
C VAL A 91 -10.30 -15.97 -1.19
N ILE A 92 -9.80 -16.52 -0.08
CA ILE A 92 -8.38 -16.76 0.16
C ILE A 92 -8.14 -18.22 0.52
N GLU A 93 -7.19 -18.83 -0.16
CA GLU A 93 -6.79 -20.23 0.03
C GLU A 93 -5.27 -20.33 0.08
N GLY A 94 -4.74 -21.16 0.99
CA GLY A 94 -3.30 -21.41 1.13
C GLY A 94 -2.98 -22.03 2.49
N ASP A 95 -1.95 -22.88 2.58
CA ASP A 95 -1.43 -23.49 3.81
C ASP A 95 -2.49 -23.86 4.89
N GLY A 96 -3.54 -24.56 4.46
CA GLY A 96 -4.62 -25.03 5.35
C GLY A 96 -5.71 -24.00 5.67
N VAL A 97 -5.57 -22.76 5.20
CA VAL A 97 -6.58 -21.71 5.24
C VAL A 97 -7.45 -21.78 3.99
N LYS A 98 -8.77 -21.67 4.19
CA LYS A 98 -9.76 -21.47 3.14
C LYS A 98 -10.90 -20.63 3.69
N GLU A 99 -10.80 -19.31 3.52
CA GLU A 99 -11.79 -18.34 4.00
C GLU A 99 -12.46 -17.66 2.80
N ALA A 100 -13.75 -17.38 2.92
CA ALA A 100 -14.52 -16.75 1.86
C ALA A 100 -15.66 -15.87 2.38
N THR A 101 -15.98 -14.80 1.66
CA THR A 101 -17.27 -14.10 1.83
C THR A 101 -18.38 -14.86 1.10
N SER A 102 -19.64 -14.56 1.42
CA SER A 102 -20.80 -15.09 0.71
C SER A 102 -21.11 -14.23 -0.51
N VAL A 103 -21.46 -14.84 -1.65
CA VAL A 103 -21.75 -14.13 -2.91
C VAL A 103 -22.86 -13.09 -2.75
N THR A 104 -23.91 -13.41 -1.99
CA THR A 104 -25.03 -12.47 -1.78
C THR A 104 -24.80 -11.52 -0.61
N GLY A 105 -23.69 -11.67 0.11
CA GLY A 105 -23.39 -10.93 1.33
C GLY A 105 -22.87 -9.54 1.00
N ARG A 106 -23.50 -8.51 1.55
CA ARG A 106 -22.91 -7.16 1.59
C ARG A 106 -22.44 -6.85 2.99
N GLY A 107 -21.38 -6.09 3.10
CA GLY A 107 -20.85 -5.60 4.37
C GLY A 107 -19.38 -5.96 4.58
N THR A 108 -18.90 -5.69 5.77
CA THR A 108 -17.50 -5.91 6.14
C THR A 108 -17.35 -7.28 6.81
N SER A 109 -16.46 -8.10 6.27
CA SER A 109 -16.01 -9.35 6.90
C SER A 109 -14.58 -9.19 7.41
N THR A 110 -14.26 -9.82 8.54
CA THR A 110 -12.90 -9.82 9.09
C THR A 110 -12.45 -11.24 9.35
N PHE A 111 -11.34 -11.62 8.73
CA PHE A 111 -10.72 -12.94 8.86
C PHE A 111 -9.40 -12.82 9.61
N LYS A 112 -9.13 -13.77 10.51
CA LYS A 112 -7.82 -13.94 11.14
C LYS A 112 -7.24 -15.25 10.63
N VAL A 113 -6.23 -15.16 9.78
CA VAL A 113 -5.65 -16.30 9.07
C VAL A 113 -4.19 -16.47 9.44
N THR A 114 -3.65 -17.67 9.26
CA THR A 114 -2.22 -17.96 9.44
C THR A 114 -1.80 -18.92 8.35
N PHE A 115 -0.77 -18.53 7.60
CA PHE A 115 -0.14 -19.34 6.55
C PHE A 115 1.20 -19.87 7.05
#